data_AF-A0A946XN89-F1
#
_entry.id   AF-A0A946XN89-F1
#
_cell.length_a   1.000
_cell.length_b   1.000
_cell.length_c   1.000
_cell.angle_alpha   90.00
_cell.angle_beta   90.00
_cell.angle_gamma   90.00
#
_symmetry.space_group_name_H-M   'P 1'
#
loop_
_entity.id
_entity.type
_entity.pdbx_description
1 polymer ?
#
loop_
_entity_poly.entity_id
_entity_poly.type
_entity_poly.pdbx_seq_one_letter_code
_entity_poly.pdbx_strand_id
1 'polypeptide(L)'
;MRAKLFSIVSAFTFIFLTTSANAAPQILGLVATAQPVPLTCIDGICKAEITTVCLQEYRRAPMPGRAYKAGQGAQISLNVMGQDGVTKSFAVAEKISLTARRHYTSVVVSLPESSLRKFGHKNKARASISVGAMASVIPLPKASDKAPLSSLEIEQYIGPLRQIARNTFATDRVRMQTTSHLSQVINRLPDDLADDQVAFEKNWTKLSNDKSRRLTPKARAKVSQIAEVCREDYKVGKAATMRACLEQQHDYLAAETNKKVWQAMKPGG
;
A
#
# COMPACT_ATOMS: atom_id res chain seq x y z
N MET A 1 75.41 24.70 -20.36
CA MET A 1 74.22 24.91 -21.21
C MET A 1 73.11 23.98 -20.71
N ARG A 2 71.92 24.52 -20.43
CA ARG A 2 70.81 23.84 -19.72
C ARG A 2 69.99 22.96 -20.66
N ALA A 3 69.82 21.68 -20.33
CA ALA A 3 68.88 20.77 -20.99
C ALA A 3 67.44 21.07 -20.53
N LYS A 4 66.52 21.29 -21.48
CA LYS A 4 65.09 21.48 -21.21
C LYS A 4 64.39 20.13 -21.32
N LEU A 5 63.89 19.60 -20.19
CA LEU A 5 62.94 18.49 -20.19
C LEU A 5 61.53 19.03 -20.51
N PHE A 6 60.95 18.52 -21.60
CA PHE A 6 59.53 18.68 -21.90
C PHE A 6 58.73 17.64 -21.09
N SER A 7 57.91 18.10 -20.14
CA SER A 7 56.89 17.26 -19.49
C SER A 7 55.61 17.24 -20.31
N ILE A 8 55.27 16.08 -20.84
CA ILE A 8 53.98 15.82 -21.50
C ILE A 8 52.99 15.47 -20.39
N VAL A 9 52.01 16.34 -20.16
CA VAL A 9 50.90 16.09 -19.23
C VAL A 9 49.82 15.31 -19.99
N SER A 10 49.74 14.00 -19.75
CA SER A 10 48.63 13.16 -20.22
C SER A 10 47.35 13.51 -19.46
N ALA A 11 46.40 14.13 -20.15
CA ALA A 11 45.05 14.36 -19.63
C ALA A 11 44.28 13.04 -19.61
N PHE A 12 44.11 12.46 -18.42
CA PHE A 12 43.19 11.34 -18.19
C PHE A 12 41.74 11.86 -18.18
N THR A 13 41.02 11.63 -19.28
CA THR A 13 39.59 11.89 -19.38
C THR A 13 38.84 10.86 -18.51
N PHE A 14 38.38 11.28 -17.33
CA PHE A 14 37.49 10.47 -16.50
C PHE A 14 36.09 10.39 -17.14
N ILE A 15 35.78 9.24 -17.75
CA ILE A 15 34.42 8.92 -18.20
C ILE A 15 33.60 8.58 -16.95
N PHE A 16 32.76 9.51 -16.49
CA PHE A 16 31.78 9.26 -15.46
C PHE A 16 30.68 8.36 -16.02
N LEU A 17 30.78 7.06 -15.78
CA LEU A 17 29.66 6.12 -15.93
C LEU A 17 28.60 6.51 -14.89
N THR A 18 27.50 7.11 -15.33
CA THR A 18 26.33 7.36 -14.50
C THR A 18 25.71 6.02 -14.12
N THR A 19 26.05 5.50 -12.94
CA THR A 19 25.35 4.35 -12.37
C THR A 19 23.95 4.81 -11.99
N SER A 20 22.97 4.42 -12.81
CA SER A 20 21.56 4.54 -12.47
C SER A 20 21.34 3.84 -11.14
N ALA A 21 21.10 4.62 -10.08
CA ALA A 21 20.68 4.07 -8.81
C ALA A 21 19.32 3.40 -9.04
N ASN A 22 19.28 2.07 -9.01
CA ASN A 22 18.02 1.35 -9.06
C ASN A 22 17.53 0.99 -7.65
N ALA A 23 16.28 0.58 -7.57
CA ALA A 23 15.45 0.73 -6.39
C ALA A 23 15.71 -0.30 -5.26
N ALA A 24 15.58 0.14 -4.00
CA ALA A 24 15.46 -0.70 -2.80
C ALA A 24 14.30 -0.19 -1.94
N PRO A 25 13.63 -1.00 -1.10
CA PRO A 25 14.08 -2.31 -0.67
C PRO A 25 13.29 -3.48 -1.25
N GLN A 26 11.98 -3.36 -1.50
CA GLN A 26 11.13 -4.44 -2.01
C GLN A 26 10.03 -3.88 -2.91
N ILE A 27 9.72 -4.55 -4.01
CA ILE A 27 8.51 -4.33 -4.81
C ILE A 27 7.31 -4.91 -4.05
N LEU A 28 6.25 -4.12 -3.95
CA LEU A 28 5.03 -4.52 -3.26
C LEU A 28 3.89 -4.69 -4.25
N GLY A 29 3.13 -5.77 -4.09
CA GLY A 29 1.85 -5.95 -4.78
C GLY A 29 0.74 -5.25 -3.99
N LEU A 30 -0.01 -4.34 -4.60
CA LEU A 30 -1.19 -3.78 -3.96
C LEU A 30 -2.34 -4.78 -4.03
N VAL A 31 -3.06 -4.96 -2.92
CA VAL A 31 -4.25 -5.81 -2.91
C VAL A 31 -5.40 -5.08 -3.59
N ALA A 32 -6.08 -5.78 -4.51
CA ALA A 32 -7.21 -5.22 -5.24
C ALA A 32 -8.35 -4.85 -4.29
N THR A 33 -8.94 -3.68 -4.47
CA THR A 33 -10.05 -3.23 -3.63
C THR A 33 -11.37 -3.71 -4.19
N ALA A 34 -12.09 -4.57 -3.47
CA ALA A 34 -13.45 -4.97 -3.84
C ALA A 34 -14.47 -3.82 -3.68
N GLN A 35 -14.20 -2.91 -2.75
CA GLN A 35 -14.92 -1.65 -2.57
C GLN A 35 -13.90 -0.51 -2.47
N PRO A 36 -14.19 0.69 -3.01
CA PRO A 36 -13.31 1.84 -2.85
C PRO A 36 -12.97 2.10 -1.37
N VAL A 37 -11.70 2.37 -1.09
CA VAL A 37 -11.19 2.70 0.25
C VAL A 37 -11.38 4.19 0.47
N PRO A 38 -12.12 4.64 1.48
CA PRO A 38 -12.35 6.06 1.70
C PRO A 38 -11.03 6.79 2.00
N LEU A 39 -10.93 8.03 1.52
CA LEU A 39 -9.87 8.96 1.91
C LEU A 39 -10.32 9.75 3.13
N THR A 40 -9.40 9.95 4.07
CA THR A 40 -9.55 10.86 5.21
C THR A 40 -8.64 12.05 4.98
N CYS A 41 -9.21 13.26 5.00
CA CYS A 41 -8.48 14.50 4.76
C CYS A 41 -8.29 15.24 6.08
N ILE A 42 -7.02 15.44 6.47
CA ILE A 42 -6.60 16.16 7.67
C ILE A 42 -5.47 17.09 7.25
N ASP A 43 -5.50 18.33 7.72
CA ASP A 43 -4.49 19.37 7.43
C ASP A 43 -4.16 19.53 5.94
N GLY A 44 -5.19 19.46 5.09
CA GLY A 44 -5.05 19.65 3.65
C GLY A 44 -4.43 18.46 2.90
N ILE A 45 -4.24 17.30 3.55
CA ILE A 45 -3.76 16.07 2.91
C ILE A 45 -4.79 14.96 3.08
N CYS A 46 -5.23 14.39 1.97
CA CYS A 46 -6.11 13.24 1.95
C CYS A 46 -5.29 11.95 1.89
N LYS A 47 -5.59 11.00 2.78
CA LYS A 47 -4.84 9.74 2.91
C LYS A 47 -5.77 8.53 2.96
N ALA A 48 -5.29 7.41 2.44
CA ALA A 48 -5.86 6.09 2.63
C ALA A 48 -4.74 5.05 2.72
N GLU A 49 -4.94 4.05 3.56
CA GLU A 49 -4.09 2.88 3.65
C GLU A 49 -4.58 1.76 2.73
N ILE A 50 -3.66 1.25 1.93
CA ILE A 50 -3.89 0.14 1.02
C ILE A 50 -3.08 -1.06 1.51
N THR A 51 -3.75 -2.20 1.69
CA THR A 51 -3.09 -3.47 2.00
C THR A 51 -2.13 -3.84 0.88
N THR A 52 -0.93 -4.25 1.26
CA THR A 52 0.11 -4.70 0.34
C THR A 52 0.66 -6.06 0.71
N VAL A 53 1.34 -6.67 -0.26
CA VAL A 53 2.13 -7.88 -0.07
C VAL A 53 3.55 -7.63 -0.53
N CYS A 54 4.51 -8.34 0.05
CA CYS A 54 5.87 -8.34 -0.43
C CYS A 54 6.02 -9.37 -1.54
N LEU A 55 6.53 -8.95 -2.70
CA LEU A 55 6.78 -9.88 -3.80
C LEU A 55 8.18 -10.51 -3.72
N GLN A 56 9.07 -10.03 -2.84
CA GLN A 56 10.49 -10.36 -2.84
C GLN A 56 10.98 -10.82 -1.45
N GLU A 57 10.75 -12.10 -1.12
CA GLU A 57 11.06 -12.71 0.19
C GLU A 57 12.50 -12.42 0.68
N TYR A 58 13.48 -12.49 -0.22
CA TYR A 58 14.91 -12.35 0.10
C TYR A 58 15.37 -10.91 0.35
N ARG A 59 14.53 -9.92 0.03
CA ARG A 59 14.89 -8.51 0.24
C ARG A 59 14.47 -8.05 1.63
N ARG A 60 15.08 -6.99 2.14
CA ARG A 60 14.72 -6.43 3.46
C ARG A 60 13.33 -5.78 3.41
N ALA A 61 12.53 -5.98 4.46
CA ALA A 61 11.26 -5.27 4.58
C ALA A 61 11.46 -3.75 4.57
N PRO A 62 10.58 -2.97 3.91
CA PRO A 62 10.65 -1.52 3.95
C PRO A 62 10.45 -1.00 5.38
N MET A 63 11.15 0.08 5.69
CA MET A 63 10.85 0.87 6.87
C MET A 63 9.64 1.77 6.59
N PRO A 64 8.85 2.12 7.63
CA PRO A 64 7.83 3.17 7.51
C PRO A 64 8.40 4.44 6.86
N GLY A 65 7.59 5.10 6.04
CA GLY A 65 7.96 6.29 5.26
C GLY A 65 8.74 6.00 3.98
N ARG A 66 9.12 4.75 3.68
CA ARG A 66 9.81 4.44 2.42
C ARG A 66 8.94 4.81 1.22
N ALA A 67 9.43 5.68 0.35
CA ALA A 67 8.71 6.16 -0.81
C ALA A 67 8.71 5.17 -1.98
N TYR A 68 7.60 5.16 -2.72
CA TYR A 68 7.33 4.30 -3.86
C TYR A 68 6.76 5.11 -5.03
N LYS A 69 6.88 4.56 -6.23
CA LYS A 69 6.10 4.93 -7.40
C LYS A 69 5.19 3.77 -7.81
N ALA A 70 4.09 4.07 -8.50
CA ALA A 70 3.28 3.05 -9.12
C ALA A 70 4.09 2.30 -10.20
N GLY A 71 3.91 0.99 -10.29
CA GLY A 71 4.46 0.17 -11.36
C GLY A 71 3.79 0.50 -12.70
N GLN A 72 4.48 0.19 -13.80
CA GLN A 72 3.90 0.36 -15.13
C GLN A 72 2.60 -0.44 -15.24
N GLY A 73 1.55 0.20 -15.78
CA GLY A 73 0.23 -0.41 -15.92
C GLY A 73 -0.56 -0.57 -14.61
N ALA A 74 -0.05 -0.07 -13.47
CA ALA A 74 -0.78 -0.11 -12.21
C ALA A 74 -2.06 0.73 -12.28
N GLN A 75 -3.20 0.05 -12.13
CA GLN A 75 -4.51 0.69 -12.10
C GLN A 75 -4.81 1.19 -10.68
N ILE A 76 -4.62 2.48 -10.46
CA ILE A 76 -4.99 3.17 -9.22
C ILE A 76 -5.88 4.35 -9.60
N SER A 77 -7.11 4.34 -9.10
CA SER A 77 -8.13 5.32 -9.44
C SER A 77 -8.61 6.07 -8.20
N LEU A 78 -8.73 7.38 -8.35
CA LEU A 78 -9.43 8.25 -7.41
C LEU A 78 -10.90 8.32 -7.83
N ASN A 79 -11.79 7.87 -6.96
CA ASN A 79 -13.22 8.02 -7.14
C ASN A 79 -13.71 9.17 -6.27
N VAL A 80 -14.32 10.16 -6.91
CA VAL A 80 -14.85 11.35 -6.24
C VAL A 80 -16.34 11.41 -6.46
N MET A 81 -17.10 11.43 -5.36
CA MET A 81 -18.54 11.56 -5.40
C MET A 81 -18.94 13.03 -5.29
N GLY A 82 -19.64 13.51 -6.31
CA GLY A 82 -20.22 14.85 -6.37
C GLY A 82 -21.39 15.03 -5.42
N GLN A 83 -21.85 16.28 -5.32
CA GLN A 83 -23.03 16.63 -4.52
C GLN A 83 -24.33 16.06 -5.12
N ASP A 84 -24.32 15.80 -6.42
CA ASP A 84 -25.35 15.11 -7.19
C ASP A 84 -25.38 13.58 -6.94
N GLY A 85 -24.45 13.06 -6.13
CA GLY A 85 -24.30 11.62 -5.88
C GLY A 85 -23.60 10.86 -6.99
N VAL A 86 -23.23 11.51 -8.10
CA VAL A 86 -22.52 10.88 -9.21
C VAL A 86 -21.05 10.68 -8.82
N THR A 87 -20.54 9.47 -9.03
CA THR A 87 -19.13 9.16 -8.80
C THR A 87 -18.35 9.24 -10.11
N LYS A 88 -17.33 10.09 -10.15
CA LYS A 88 -16.36 10.16 -11.25
C LYS A 88 -15.07 9.46 -10.84
N SER A 89 -14.48 8.70 -11.75
CA SER A 89 -13.24 7.96 -11.53
C SER A 89 -12.11 8.54 -12.38
N PHE A 90 -10.95 8.77 -11.77
CA PHE A 90 -9.78 9.35 -12.41
C PHE A 90 -8.57 8.46 -12.18
N ALA A 91 -7.80 8.16 -13.23
CA ALA A 91 -6.51 7.50 -13.07
C ALA A 91 -5.53 8.46 -12.38
N VAL A 92 -4.92 8.01 -11.28
CA VAL A 92 -4.06 8.86 -10.44
C VAL A 92 -2.73 8.22 -10.07
N ALA A 93 -2.36 7.08 -10.68
CA ALA A 93 -1.14 6.35 -10.35
C ALA A 93 0.14 7.22 -10.33
N GLU A 94 0.22 8.22 -11.20
CA GLU A 94 1.36 9.16 -11.30
C GLU A 94 1.15 10.49 -10.56
N LYS A 95 0.00 10.66 -9.88
CA LYS A 95 -0.43 11.91 -9.24
C LYS A 95 -0.57 11.80 -7.73
N ILE A 96 -0.22 10.64 -7.17
CA ILE A 96 -0.30 10.32 -5.75
C ILE A 96 1.08 10.06 -5.18
N SER A 97 1.22 10.31 -3.89
CA SER A 97 2.36 9.86 -3.09
C SER A 97 2.05 8.50 -2.49
N LEU A 98 3.03 7.59 -2.55
CA LEU A 98 2.95 6.23 -2.02
C LEU A 98 4.10 6.02 -1.03
N THR A 99 3.77 5.69 0.22
CA THR A 99 4.79 5.44 1.25
C THR A 99 4.45 4.21 2.06
N ALA A 100 5.43 3.36 2.37
CA ALA A 100 5.26 2.26 3.32
C ALA A 100 4.80 2.81 4.68
N ARG A 101 3.87 2.13 5.33
CA ARG A 101 3.40 2.50 6.66
C ARG A 101 3.76 1.47 7.71
N ARG A 102 3.35 0.22 7.50
CA ARG A 102 3.63 -0.91 8.38
C ARG A 102 4.37 -1.97 7.60
N HIS A 103 5.68 -1.78 7.47
CA HIS A 103 6.54 -2.63 6.65
C HIS A 103 5.96 -2.87 5.26
N TYR A 104 5.87 -4.13 4.84
CA TYR A 104 5.35 -4.52 3.53
C TYR A 104 3.84 -4.82 3.51
N THR A 105 3.11 -4.68 4.62
CA THR A 105 1.69 -5.07 4.71
C THR A 105 0.74 -3.91 4.40
N SER A 106 1.22 -2.66 4.45
CA SER A 106 0.43 -1.47 4.13
C SER A 106 1.26 -0.34 3.54
N VAL A 107 0.69 0.33 2.54
CA VAL A 107 1.17 1.62 2.03
C VAL A 107 0.10 2.68 2.22
N VAL A 108 0.52 3.91 2.49
CA VAL A 108 -0.34 5.09 2.45
C VAL A 108 -0.31 5.64 1.04
N VAL A 109 -1.49 5.74 0.44
CA VAL A 109 -1.77 6.61 -0.71
C VAL A 109 -2.13 7.99 -0.16
N SER A 110 -1.50 9.03 -0.67
CA SER A 110 -1.81 10.41 -0.27
C SER A 110 -1.78 11.39 -1.44
N LEU A 111 -2.59 12.44 -1.32
CA LEU A 111 -2.65 13.56 -2.26
C LEU A 111 -3.09 14.84 -1.54
N PRO A 112 -2.66 16.02 -2.01
CA PRO A 112 -3.17 17.28 -1.51
C PRO A 112 -4.69 17.34 -1.68
N GLU A 113 -5.41 17.82 -0.66
CA GLU A 113 -6.86 18.02 -0.72
C GLU A 113 -7.24 19.02 -1.82
N SER A 114 -6.37 19.99 -2.10
CA SER A 114 -6.52 20.92 -3.23
C SER A 114 -6.57 20.22 -4.59
N SER A 115 -5.97 19.03 -4.73
CA SER A 115 -6.09 18.23 -5.95
C SER A 115 -7.52 17.72 -6.16
N LEU A 116 -8.29 17.47 -5.09
CA LEU A 116 -9.70 17.10 -5.20
C LEU A 116 -10.55 18.22 -5.81
N ARG A 117 -10.16 19.49 -5.60
CA ARG A 117 -10.84 20.65 -6.21
C ARG A 117 -10.69 20.67 -7.72
N LYS A 118 -9.52 20.28 -8.23
CA LYS A 118 -9.25 20.16 -9.69
C LYS A 118 -10.12 19.09 -10.36
N PHE A 119 -10.59 18.11 -9.59
CA PHE A 119 -11.52 17.07 -10.05
C PHE A 119 -12.99 17.50 -9.93
N GLY A 120 -13.26 18.77 -9.59
CA GLY A 120 -14.58 19.41 -9.74
C GLY A 120 -15.33 19.73 -8.44
N HIS A 121 -14.67 19.76 -7.28
CA HIS A 121 -15.38 19.80 -5.99
C HIS A 121 -15.00 20.98 -5.10
N LYS A 122 -16.03 21.71 -4.64
CA LYS A 122 -15.82 22.98 -3.98
C LYS A 122 -15.54 22.90 -2.49
N ASN A 123 -16.08 21.99 -1.66
CA ASN A 123 -15.75 21.94 -0.21
C ASN A 123 -16.17 20.67 0.60
N LYS A 124 -16.78 19.61 0.03
CA LYS A 124 -17.28 18.44 0.81
C LYS A 124 -17.32 17.09 0.04
N ALA A 125 -16.42 16.87 -0.91
CA ALA A 125 -16.48 15.63 -1.70
C ALA A 125 -16.07 14.41 -0.86
N ARG A 126 -16.85 13.32 -0.95
CA ARG A 126 -16.38 12.02 -0.47
C ARG A 126 -15.48 11.44 -1.55
N ALA A 127 -14.20 11.30 -1.21
CA ALA A 127 -13.21 10.73 -2.10
C ALA A 127 -12.80 9.34 -1.60
N SER A 128 -12.42 8.47 -2.53
CA SER A 128 -11.97 7.13 -2.23
C SER A 128 -10.98 6.65 -3.28
N ILE A 129 -10.14 5.68 -2.93
CA ILE A 129 -9.17 5.05 -3.83
C ILE A 129 -9.64 3.64 -4.19
N SER A 130 -9.54 3.30 -5.47
CA SER A 130 -9.67 1.94 -5.97
C SER A 130 -8.34 1.46 -6.54
N VAL A 131 -8.06 0.18 -6.33
CA VAL A 131 -6.83 -0.49 -6.77
C VAL A 131 -7.20 -1.72 -7.59
N GLY A 132 -6.65 -1.80 -8.80
CA GLY A 132 -6.82 -2.94 -9.71
C GLY A 132 -5.98 -4.16 -9.32
N ALA A 133 -6.37 -5.32 -9.85
CA ALA A 133 -5.88 -6.62 -9.39
C ALA A 133 -4.40 -6.92 -9.65
N MET A 134 -3.76 -6.18 -10.56
CA MET A 134 -2.35 -6.31 -10.93
C MET A 134 -1.50 -5.11 -10.49
N ALA A 135 -2.06 -4.17 -9.72
CA ALA A 135 -1.31 -3.01 -9.28
C ALA A 135 -0.16 -3.43 -8.36
N SER A 136 1.00 -2.80 -8.60
CA SER A 136 2.23 -2.96 -7.83
C SER A 136 2.87 -1.60 -7.63
N VAL A 137 3.71 -1.48 -6.62
CA VAL A 137 4.50 -0.27 -6.36
C VAL A 137 5.96 -0.64 -6.27
N ILE A 138 6.79 0.17 -6.94
CA ILE A 138 8.24 0.00 -7.05
C ILE A 138 8.86 1.04 -6.12
N PRO A 139 9.79 0.65 -5.24
CA PRO A 139 10.39 1.65 -4.36
C PRO A 139 11.14 2.69 -5.17
N LEU A 140 11.22 3.93 -4.69
CA LEU A 140 12.09 4.92 -5.32
C LEU A 140 13.57 4.53 -5.08
N PRO A 141 14.49 4.85 -5.99
CA PRO A 141 15.92 4.64 -5.75
C PRO A 141 16.46 5.25 -4.45
N LYS A 142 17.55 4.67 -3.93
CA LYS A 142 18.36 5.28 -2.88
C LYS A 142 19.81 5.26 -3.34
N ALA A 143 20.46 6.42 -3.40
CA ALA A 143 21.82 6.55 -3.93
C ALA A 143 22.85 5.66 -3.19
N SER A 144 22.62 5.39 -1.89
CA SER A 144 23.49 4.55 -1.07
C SER A 144 23.13 3.05 -1.10
N ASP A 145 22.27 2.62 -2.02
CA ASP A 145 21.85 1.22 -2.08
C ASP A 145 22.92 0.35 -2.73
N LYS A 146 23.26 -0.74 -2.05
CA LYS A 146 24.27 -1.71 -2.51
C LYS A 146 23.68 -2.82 -3.38
N ALA A 147 22.36 -2.96 -3.42
CA ALA A 147 21.67 -4.03 -4.16
C ALA A 147 20.44 -3.50 -4.93
N PRO A 148 20.65 -2.59 -5.89
CA PRO A 148 19.57 -1.92 -6.61
C PRO A 148 18.77 -2.90 -7.49
N LEU A 149 17.44 -2.74 -7.58
CA LEU A 149 16.54 -3.57 -8.41
C LEU A 149 16.85 -3.41 -9.91
N SER A 150 17.17 -4.49 -10.62
CA SER A 150 17.33 -4.40 -12.09
C SER A 150 15.99 -4.19 -12.81
N SER A 151 16.01 -3.68 -14.04
CA SER A 151 14.78 -3.54 -14.87
C SER A 151 14.10 -4.90 -15.10
N LEU A 152 14.87 -5.95 -15.38
CA LEU A 152 14.35 -7.30 -15.56
C LEU A 152 13.69 -7.82 -14.28
N GLU A 153 14.32 -7.59 -13.12
CA GLU A 153 13.73 -7.95 -11.83
C GLU A 153 12.40 -7.22 -11.60
N ILE A 154 12.34 -5.92 -11.92
CA ILE A 154 11.10 -5.15 -11.83
C ILE A 154 10.01 -5.76 -12.73
N GLU A 155 10.31 -6.02 -14.00
CA GLU A 155 9.37 -6.56 -14.99
C GLU A 155 8.81 -7.93 -14.55
N GLN A 156 9.66 -8.82 -14.06
CA GLN A 156 9.24 -10.13 -13.54
C GLN A 156 8.29 -9.98 -12.35
N TYR A 157 8.61 -9.09 -11.41
CA TYR A 157 7.85 -8.93 -10.18
C TYR A 157 6.54 -8.17 -10.38
N ILE A 158 6.44 -7.22 -11.31
CA ILE A 158 5.18 -6.52 -11.59
C ILE A 158 4.30 -7.26 -12.62
N GLY A 159 4.88 -8.19 -13.39
CA GLY A 159 4.18 -8.99 -14.39
C GLY A 159 3.87 -10.43 -13.92
N PRO A 160 4.59 -11.45 -14.41
CA PRO A 160 4.25 -12.86 -14.18
C PRO A 160 4.24 -13.27 -12.69
N LEU A 161 5.17 -12.78 -11.87
CA LEU A 161 5.15 -13.12 -10.44
C LEU A 161 4.01 -12.40 -9.70
N ARG A 162 3.64 -11.19 -10.12
CA ARG A 162 2.43 -10.52 -9.60
C ARG A 162 1.16 -11.30 -9.90
N GLN A 163 1.11 -11.96 -11.06
CA GLN A 163 0.00 -12.81 -11.47
C GLN A 163 -0.14 -14.03 -10.56
N ILE A 164 0.98 -14.64 -10.13
CA ILE A 164 0.98 -15.70 -9.11
C ILE A 164 0.40 -15.16 -7.80
N ALA A 165 0.91 -14.02 -7.30
CA ALA A 165 0.38 -13.41 -6.07
C ALA A 165 -1.13 -13.14 -6.14
N ARG A 166 -1.62 -12.64 -7.29
CA ARG A 166 -3.06 -12.42 -7.52
C ARG A 166 -3.86 -13.71 -7.34
N ASN A 167 -3.38 -14.81 -7.90
CA ASN A 167 -4.05 -16.10 -7.82
C ASN A 167 -4.03 -16.64 -6.39
N THR A 168 -2.92 -16.48 -5.66
CA THR A 168 -2.85 -16.82 -4.24
C THR A 168 -3.86 -16.05 -3.39
N PHE A 169 -4.15 -14.78 -3.70
CA PHE A 169 -5.20 -14.03 -3.01
C PHE A 169 -6.60 -14.59 -3.26
N ALA A 170 -6.85 -15.02 -4.49
CA ALA A 170 -8.13 -15.61 -4.88
C ALA A 170 -8.36 -16.94 -4.15
N THR A 171 -7.31 -17.74 -3.93
CA THR A 171 -7.39 -19.01 -3.21
C THR A 171 -7.41 -18.82 -1.68
N ASP A 172 -6.66 -17.86 -1.12
CA ASP A 172 -6.69 -17.53 0.32
C ASP A 172 -7.88 -16.64 0.72
N ARG A 173 -9.05 -16.93 0.13
CA ARG A 173 -10.23 -16.04 0.12
C ARG A 173 -10.69 -15.60 1.50
N VAL A 174 -10.74 -16.50 2.49
CA VAL A 174 -11.23 -16.17 3.83
C VAL A 174 -10.33 -15.12 4.49
N ARG A 175 -9.02 -15.32 4.41
CA ARG A 175 -8.03 -14.39 4.99
C ARG A 175 -8.06 -13.06 4.26
N MET A 176 -8.04 -13.07 2.93
CA MET A 176 -8.07 -11.84 2.13
C MET A 176 -9.36 -11.04 2.30
N GLN A 177 -10.51 -11.70 2.42
CA GLN A 177 -11.77 -11.03 2.73
C GLN A 177 -11.77 -10.42 4.13
N THR A 178 -11.18 -11.11 5.11
CA THR A 178 -11.02 -10.60 6.48
C THR A 178 -10.10 -9.38 6.49
N THR A 179 -8.90 -9.50 5.93
CA THR A 179 -7.91 -8.41 5.82
C THR A 179 -8.50 -7.18 5.11
N SER A 180 -9.21 -7.37 4.00
CA SER A 180 -9.86 -6.27 3.27
C SER A 180 -10.96 -5.59 4.09
N HIS A 181 -11.73 -6.37 4.88
CA HIS A 181 -12.73 -5.78 5.77
C HIS A 181 -12.08 -4.95 6.88
N LEU A 182 -11.02 -5.46 7.52
CA LEU A 182 -10.28 -4.72 8.53
C LEU A 182 -9.68 -3.43 7.96
N SER A 183 -9.04 -3.48 6.79
CA SER A 183 -8.52 -2.30 6.09
C SER A 183 -9.60 -1.23 5.89
N GLN A 184 -10.83 -1.63 5.55
CA GLN A 184 -11.94 -0.69 5.40
C GLN A 184 -12.37 -0.06 6.73
N VAL A 185 -12.34 -0.79 7.85
CA VAL A 185 -12.62 -0.23 9.17
C VAL A 185 -11.50 0.72 9.59
N ILE A 186 -10.24 0.29 9.48
CA ILE A 186 -9.04 1.07 9.80
C ILE A 186 -9.07 2.42 9.10
N ASN A 187 -9.35 2.46 7.80
CA ASN A 187 -9.43 3.71 7.02
C ASN A 187 -10.55 4.68 7.44
N ARG A 188 -11.45 4.30 8.35
CA ARG A 188 -12.53 5.14 8.88
C ARG A 188 -12.33 5.56 10.33
N LEU A 189 -11.23 5.14 10.95
CA LEU A 189 -10.83 5.54 12.30
C LEU A 189 -9.82 6.70 12.22
N PRO A 190 -9.68 7.49 13.30
CA PRO A 190 -8.59 8.47 13.42
C PRO A 190 -7.22 7.83 13.18
N ASP A 191 -6.27 8.59 12.64
CA ASP A 191 -4.93 8.10 12.28
C ASP A 191 -3.84 8.50 13.29
N ASP A 192 -4.26 9.10 14.40
CA ASP A 192 -3.44 9.58 15.51
C ASP A 192 -3.68 8.73 16.77
N LEU A 193 -3.19 9.21 17.91
CA LEU A 193 -3.44 8.57 19.21
C LEU A 193 -4.84 8.87 19.76
N ALA A 194 -5.66 9.64 19.04
CA ALA A 194 -7.05 9.81 19.43
C ALA A 194 -7.80 8.51 19.17
N ASP A 195 -8.46 7.99 20.20
CA ASP A 195 -9.43 6.92 19.99
C ASP A 195 -10.83 7.52 19.83
N ASP A 196 -11.63 6.88 18.99
CA ASP A 196 -13.03 7.23 18.77
C ASP A 196 -13.83 5.94 18.73
N GLN A 197 -14.08 5.38 19.91
CA GLN A 197 -14.83 4.15 20.08
C GLN A 197 -16.26 4.27 19.50
N VAL A 198 -16.86 5.46 19.58
CA VAL A 198 -18.19 5.73 19.01
C VAL A 198 -18.13 5.65 17.48
N ALA A 199 -17.13 6.27 16.84
CA ALA A 199 -16.92 6.13 15.41
C ALA A 199 -16.59 4.69 15.03
N PHE A 200 -15.82 3.95 15.84
CA PHE A 200 -15.59 2.53 15.62
C PHE A 200 -16.91 1.76 15.58
N GLU A 201 -17.75 1.82 16.61
CA GLU A 201 -18.99 1.03 16.65
C GLU A 201 -19.97 1.43 15.53
N LYS A 202 -20.04 2.73 15.21
CA LYS A 202 -20.83 3.23 14.08
C LYS A 202 -20.35 2.67 12.75
N ASN A 203 -19.04 2.74 12.48
CA ASN A 203 -18.46 2.26 11.23
C ASN A 203 -18.52 0.72 11.16
N TRP A 204 -18.29 0.03 12.28
CA TRP A 204 -18.37 -1.41 12.40
C TRP A 204 -19.77 -1.92 12.05
N THR A 205 -20.80 -1.36 12.68
CA THR A 205 -22.20 -1.71 12.43
C THR A 205 -22.57 -1.46 10.98
N LYS A 206 -22.21 -0.27 10.44
CA LYS A 206 -22.47 0.08 9.03
C LYS A 206 -21.85 -0.92 8.06
N LEU A 207 -20.59 -1.29 8.27
CA LEU A 207 -19.85 -2.19 7.38
C LEU A 207 -20.27 -3.65 7.54
N SER A 208 -20.68 -4.06 8.73
CA SER A 208 -21.18 -5.42 9.00
C SER A 208 -22.54 -5.68 8.34
N ASN A 209 -23.37 -4.63 8.27
CA ASN A 209 -24.72 -4.67 7.66
C ASN A 209 -24.74 -4.37 6.16
N ASP A 210 -23.60 -3.99 5.57
CA ASP A 210 -23.50 -3.71 4.14
C ASP A 210 -23.63 -5.00 3.32
N LYS A 211 -24.84 -5.24 2.78
CA LYS A 211 -25.16 -6.41 1.95
C LYS A 211 -24.38 -6.46 0.63
N SER A 212 -23.81 -5.33 0.17
CA SER A 212 -22.95 -5.33 -1.01
C SER A 212 -21.61 -6.05 -0.75
N ARG A 213 -21.21 -6.21 0.52
CA ARG A 213 -20.04 -7.01 0.91
C ARG A 213 -20.36 -8.49 0.90
N ARG A 214 -19.93 -9.17 -0.15
CA ARG A 214 -20.02 -10.63 -0.30
C ARG A 214 -18.94 -11.37 0.51
N LEU A 215 -18.92 -11.18 1.83
CA LEU A 215 -18.09 -11.98 2.74
C LEU A 215 -18.62 -13.41 2.83
N THR A 216 -17.71 -14.38 2.79
CA THR A 216 -18.06 -15.76 3.16
C THR A 216 -18.45 -15.87 4.64
N PRO A 217 -19.25 -16.87 5.06
CA PRO A 217 -19.61 -17.05 6.47
C PRO A 217 -18.39 -17.16 7.38
N LYS A 218 -17.34 -17.90 6.95
CA LYS A 218 -16.08 -18.02 7.70
C LYS A 218 -15.35 -16.68 7.85
N ALA A 219 -15.29 -15.87 6.78
CA ALA A 219 -14.68 -14.54 6.87
C ALA A 219 -15.48 -13.61 7.79
N ARG A 220 -16.82 -13.66 7.73
CA ARG A 220 -17.69 -12.88 8.62
C ARG A 220 -17.47 -13.24 10.09
N ALA A 221 -17.45 -14.53 10.41
CA ALA A 221 -17.16 -14.99 11.77
C ALA A 221 -15.77 -14.55 12.25
N LYS A 222 -14.76 -14.63 11.39
CA LYS A 222 -13.39 -14.20 11.74
C LYS A 222 -13.29 -12.70 11.98
N VAL A 223 -13.95 -11.90 11.15
CA VAL A 223 -14.06 -10.44 11.32
C VAL A 223 -14.71 -10.12 12.67
N SER A 224 -15.85 -10.73 13.00
CA SER A 224 -16.51 -10.55 14.31
C SER A 224 -15.61 -10.91 15.48
N GLN A 225 -14.95 -12.08 15.42
CA GLN A 225 -14.02 -12.52 16.46
C GLN A 225 -12.90 -11.50 16.69
N ILE A 226 -12.30 -10.97 15.61
CA ILE A 226 -11.22 -9.98 15.72
C ILE A 226 -11.70 -8.70 16.39
N ALA A 227 -12.90 -8.21 16.06
CA ALA A 227 -13.43 -7.03 16.73
C ALA A 227 -13.73 -7.27 18.21
N GLU A 228 -14.24 -8.44 18.59
CA GLU A 228 -14.43 -8.80 20.01
C GLU A 228 -13.10 -8.83 20.76
N VAL A 229 -12.07 -9.45 20.19
CA VAL A 229 -10.71 -9.45 20.76
C VAL A 229 -10.19 -8.03 20.91
N CYS A 230 -10.31 -7.19 19.88
CA CYS A 230 -9.82 -5.82 19.95
C CYS A 230 -10.59 -4.95 20.95
N ARG A 231 -11.90 -5.15 21.09
CA ARG A 231 -12.69 -4.47 22.14
C ARG A 231 -12.20 -4.85 23.53
N GLU A 232 -11.93 -6.13 23.76
CA GLU A 232 -11.44 -6.60 25.06
C GLU A 232 -10.03 -6.09 25.31
N ASP A 233 -9.10 -6.25 24.36
CA ASP A 233 -7.72 -5.78 24.49
C ASP A 233 -7.65 -4.26 24.72
N TYR A 234 -8.53 -3.49 24.09
CA TYR A 234 -8.68 -2.07 24.36
C TYR A 234 -9.19 -1.81 25.80
N LYS A 235 -10.28 -2.47 26.19
CA LYS A 235 -10.91 -2.31 27.51
C LYS A 235 -9.95 -2.62 28.67
N VAL A 236 -9.07 -3.62 28.51
CA VAL A 236 -8.08 -3.99 29.54
C VAL A 236 -6.73 -3.27 29.37
N GLY A 237 -6.62 -2.32 28.45
CA GLY A 237 -5.41 -1.51 28.25
C GLY A 237 -4.24 -2.23 27.55
N LYS A 238 -4.47 -3.38 26.93
CA LYS A 238 -3.46 -4.09 26.11
C LYS A 238 -3.24 -3.42 24.75
N ALA A 239 -4.27 -2.78 24.20
CA ALA A 239 -4.19 -1.99 22.98
C ALA A 239 -4.41 -0.51 23.29
N ALA A 240 -3.52 0.35 22.79
CA ALA A 240 -3.62 1.79 23.02
C ALA A 240 -4.87 2.43 22.36
N THR A 241 -5.26 1.91 21.20
CA THR A 241 -6.49 2.32 20.50
C THR A 241 -7.13 1.11 19.81
N MET A 242 -8.44 1.20 19.52
CA MET A 242 -9.12 0.22 18.69
C MET A 242 -8.44 0.05 17.31
N ARG A 243 -8.00 1.16 16.70
CA ARG A 243 -7.27 1.14 15.43
C ARG A 243 -5.99 0.33 15.52
N ALA A 244 -5.17 0.57 16.55
CA ALA A 244 -3.88 -0.10 16.69
C ALA A 244 -4.04 -1.63 16.78
N CYS A 245 -5.04 -2.12 17.52
CA CYS A 245 -5.33 -3.55 17.55
C CYS A 245 -5.75 -4.09 16.18
N LEU A 246 -6.65 -3.41 15.48
CA LEU A 246 -7.10 -3.84 14.15
C LEU A 246 -5.97 -3.83 13.12
N GLU A 247 -5.06 -2.86 13.19
CA GLU A 247 -3.86 -2.80 12.35
C GLU A 247 -2.94 -3.99 12.60
N GLN A 248 -2.69 -4.35 13.86
CA GLN A 248 -1.90 -5.52 14.21
C GLN A 248 -2.53 -6.82 13.67
N GLN A 249 -3.84 -6.98 13.85
CA GLN A 249 -4.59 -8.14 13.34
C GLN A 249 -4.57 -8.18 11.80
N HIS A 250 -4.73 -7.02 11.15
CA HIS A 250 -4.61 -6.87 9.71
C HIS A 250 -3.22 -7.32 9.23
N ASP A 251 -2.15 -6.85 9.87
CA ASP A 251 -0.78 -7.13 9.45
C ASP A 251 -0.42 -8.61 9.65
N TYR A 252 -0.89 -9.23 10.73
CA TYR A 252 -0.74 -10.67 10.95
C TYR A 252 -1.40 -11.48 9.82
N LEU A 253 -2.64 -11.14 9.45
CA LEU A 253 -3.33 -11.81 8.36
C LEU A 253 -2.64 -11.54 7.01
N ALA A 254 -2.21 -10.30 6.74
CA ALA A 254 -1.49 -9.99 5.51
C ALA A 254 -0.18 -10.78 5.41
N ALA A 255 0.59 -10.89 6.49
CA ALA A 255 1.82 -11.66 6.55
C ALA A 255 1.60 -13.16 6.32
N GLU A 256 0.53 -13.75 6.89
CA GLU A 256 0.18 -15.16 6.67
C GLU A 256 -0.19 -15.45 5.21
N THR A 257 -0.94 -14.56 4.54
CA THR A 257 -1.16 -14.72 3.09
C THR A 257 0.15 -14.54 2.32
N ASN A 258 1.00 -13.60 2.74
CA ASN A 258 2.26 -13.31 2.08
C ASN A 258 3.24 -14.50 2.10
N LYS A 259 3.26 -15.30 3.18
CA LYS A 259 3.99 -16.57 3.23
C LYS A 259 3.57 -17.53 2.10
N LYS A 260 2.26 -17.63 1.84
CA LYS A 260 1.73 -18.45 0.73
C LYS A 260 2.12 -17.90 -0.63
N VAL A 261 2.20 -16.58 -0.78
CA VAL A 261 2.67 -15.94 -2.02
C VAL A 261 4.12 -16.33 -2.28
N TRP A 262 4.98 -16.22 -1.28
CA TRP A 262 6.39 -16.59 -1.40
C TRP A 262 6.58 -18.06 -1.73
N GLN A 263 5.80 -18.96 -1.11
CA GLN A 263 5.80 -20.38 -1.45
C GLN A 263 5.42 -20.60 -2.92
N ALA A 264 4.31 -20.02 -3.37
CA ALA A 264 3.82 -20.19 -4.74
C ALA A 264 4.75 -19.59 -5.82
N MET A 265 5.65 -18.67 -5.46
CA MET A 265 6.63 -18.08 -6.38
C MET A 265 7.91 -18.90 -6.53
N LYS A 266 8.16 -19.90 -5.69
CA LYS A 266 9.36 -20.75 -5.78
C LYS A 266 9.26 -21.72 -6.97
N PRO A 267 10.38 -22.10 -7.61
CA PRO A 267 10.37 -23.12 -8.64
C PRO A 267 9.77 -24.43 -8.12
N GLY A 268 8.77 -24.99 -8.81
CA GLY A 268 8.17 -26.29 -8.49
C GLY A 268 6.80 -26.25 -7.81
N GLY A 269 6.38 -25.10 -7.23
CA GLY A 269 5.07 -24.95 -6.57
C GLY A 269 5.01 -25.54 -5.16
#